data_AF-A0A6N7L5X9-F1
#
_entry.id   AF-A0A6N7L5X9-F1
#
_cell.length_a   1.000
_cell.length_b   1.000
_cell.length_c   1.000
_cell.angle_alpha   90.00
_cell.angle_beta   90.00
_cell.angle_gamma   90.00
#
_symmetry.space_group_name_H-M   'P 1'
#
loop_
_entity.id
_entity.type
_entity.pdbx_description
1 polymer ?
#
loop_
_entity_poly.entity_id
_entity_poly.type
_entity_poly.pdbx_seq_one_letter_code
_entity_poly.pdbx_strand_id
1 'polypeptide(L)'
;MTTSPLPRLPIPSSPDAGPKPAPPGEELTEEERAGLQLAAAAGERAAAWVRELARRQPVEVHGRVLELTAEAIEQTCTREIIPGNDNDLTAELRYRLDGSVLLGATNLETVPELTRGERIALAAVAALALAMPGTALTRYERELPHLAQVMDEAVAAGRAAAPGR
;
A
#
# COMPACT_ATOMS: atom_id res chain seq x y z
N MET A 1 17.41 63.98 34.08
CA MET A 1 17.13 62.53 33.95
C MET A 1 17.28 62.18 32.48
N THR A 2 18.44 61.66 32.11
CA THR A 2 18.84 61.36 30.72
C THR A 2 18.66 59.87 30.45
N THR A 3 17.70 59.52 29.61
CA THR A 3 17.41 58.14 29.18
C THR A 3 18.42 57.72 28.10
N SER A 4 19.25 56.72 28.40
CA SER A 4 20.14 56.08 27.41
C SER A 4 19.32 55.29 26.38
N PRO A 5 19.68 55.33 25.07
CA PRO A 5 19.04 54.50 24.07
C PRO A 5 19.56 53.06 24.14
N LEU A 6 18.66 52.09 23.90
CA LEU A 6 18.94 50.65 23.89
C LEU A 6 19.97 50.28 22.79
N PRO A 7 20.84 49.28 23.02
CA PRO A 7 21.78 48.81 22.01
C PRO A 7 21.06 48.06 20.89
N ARG A 8 21.40 48.36 19.64
CA ARG A 8 20.95 47.61 18.46
C ARG A 8 21.68 46.26 18.42
N LEU A 9 20.92 45.16 18.50
CA LEU A 9 21.43 43.81 18.22
C LEU A 9 21.81 43.71 16.73
N PRO A 10 22.92 43.05 16.38
CA PRO A 10 23.26 42.78 14.99
C PRO A 10 22.26 41.78 14.39
N ILE A 11 21.68 42.14 13.25
CA ILE A 11 20.88 41.23 12.42
C ILE A 11 21.86 40.24 11.79
N PRO A 12 21.69 38.92 11.93
CA PRO A 12 22.51 37.96 11.19
C PRO A 12 22.22 38.10 9.69
N SER A 13 23.19 38.58 8.95
CA SER A 13 23.22 38.51 7.48
C SER A 13 23.46 37.06 7.05
N SER A 14 22.46 36.45 6.43
CA SER A 14 22.58 35.64 5.19
C SER A 14 21.32 34.76 4.99
N PRO A 15 20.41 35.10 4.06
CA PRO A 15 19.39 34.19 3.56
C PRO A 15 19.89 33.52 2.27
N ASP A 16 21.08 32.92 2.31
CA ASP A 16 21.70 32.30 1.12
C ASP A 16 22.14 30.85 1.38
N ALA A 17 21.34 30.15 2.20
CA ALA A 17 21.29 28.70 2.15
C ALA A 17 20.10 28.32 1.26
N GLY A 18 20.32 28.38 -0.07
CA GLY A 18 19.44 27.66 -1.00
C GLY A 18 19.29 26.20 -0.52
N PRO A 19 18.16 25.54 -0.78
CA PRO A 19 17.94 24.16 -0.33
C PRO A 19 19.15 23.32 -0.74
N LYS A 20 19.82 22.76 0.27
CA LYS A 20 20.93 21.82 0.06
C LYS A 20 20.40 20.78 -0.94
N PRO A 21 21.08 20.55 -2.08
CA PRO A 21 20.65 19.51 -3.01
C PRO A 21 20.51 18.22 -2.21
N ALA A 22 19.35 17.57 -2.36
CA ALA A 22 19.12 16.28 -1.73
C ALA A 22 20.33 15.37 -2.04
N PRO A 23 20.85 14.62 -1.06
CA PRO A 23 21.90 13.66 -1.36
C PRO A 23 21.45 12.79 -2.54
N PRO A 24 22.35 12.42 -3.47
CA PRO A 24 22.02 11.47 -4.52
C PRO A 24 21.38 10.26 -3.85
N GLY A 25 20.21 9.84 -4.36
CA GLY A 25 19.45 8.73 -3.78
C GLY A 25 20.38 7.54 -3.60
N GLU A 26 20.44 7.01 -2.38
CA GLU A 26 21.27 5.84 -2.09
C GLU A 26 20.88 4.72 -3.05
N GLU A 27 21.87 4.13 -3.72
CA GLU A 27 21.62 2.97 -4.57
C GLU A 27 21.08 1.83 -3.72
N LEU A 28 19.96 1.25 -4.15
CA LEU A 28 19.36 0.11 -3.45
C LEU A 28 20.36 -1.04 -3.39
N THR A 29 20.49 -1.58 -2.18
CA THR A 29 21.19 -2.84 -1.93
C THR A 29 20.51 -3.98 -2.69
N GLU A 30 21.25 -5.07 -2.91
CA GLU A 30 20.69 -6.26 -3.56
C GLU A 30 19.55 -6.87 -2.75
N GLU A 31 19.64 -6.82 -1.41
CA GLU A 31 18.59 -7.32 -0.52
C GLU A 31 17.31 -6.48 -0.63
N GLU A 32 17.43 -5.15 -0.71
CA GLU A 32 16.27 -4.27 -0.94
C GLU A 32 15.66 -4.49 -2.32
N ARG A 33 16.48 -4.66 -3.36
CA ARG A 33 15.99 -4.97 -4.71
C ARG A 33 15.25 -6.31 -4.74
N ALA A 34 15.78 -7.34 -4.08
CA ALA A 34 15.15 -8.65 -3.96
C ALA A 34 13.82 -8.56 -3.19
N GLY A 35 13.78 -7.77 -2.10
CA GLY A 35 12.54 -7.46 -1.40
C GLY A 35 11.50 -6.87 -2.35
N LEU A 36 11.82 -5.77 -3.05
CA LEU A 36 10.88 -5.09 -3.97
C LEU A 36 10.30 -6.06 -5.00
N GLN A 37 11.15 -6.93 -5.57
CA GLN A 37 10.72 -7.94 -6.53
C GLN A 37 9.77 -8.97 -5.93
N LEU A 38 9.99 -9.39 -4.68
CA LEU A 38 9.11 -10.33 -3.99
C LEU A 38 7.74 -9.70 -3.70
N ALA A 39 7.69 -8.46 -3.21
CA ALA A 39 6.41 -7.77 -2.99
C ALA A 39 5.66 -7.54 -4.30
N ALA A 40 6.34 -7.10 -5.35
CA ALA A 40 5.76 -6.93 -6.67
C ALA A 40 5.12 -8.24 -7.16
N ALA A 41 5.88 -9.34 -7.11
CA ALA A 41 5.40 -10.64 -7.56
C ALA A 41 4.22 -11.16 -6.71
N ALA A 42 4.24 -10.95 -5.40
CA ALA A 42 3.13 -11.33 -4.52
C ALA A 42 1.88 -10.48 -4.80
N GLY A 43 2.06 -9.16 -4.99
CA GLY A 43 1.00 -8.24 -5.36
C GLY A 43 0.34 -8.59 -6.69
N GLU A 44 1.12 -8.94 -7.71
CA GLU A 44 0.61 -9.40 -9.01
C GLU A 44 -0.20 -10.70 -8.87
N ARG A 45 0.28 -11.68 -8.11
CA ARG A 45 -0.46 -12.93 -7.84
C ARG A 45 -1.76 -12.68 -7.08
N ALA A 46 -1.70 -11.82 -6.07
CA ALA A 46 -2.87 -11.42 -5.30
C ALA A 46 -3.89 -10.70 -6.18
N ALA A 47 -3.47 -9.71 -6.98
CA ALA A 47 -4.32 -9.02 -7.93
C ALA A 47 -4.95 -10.01 -8.93
N ALA A 48 -4.18 -10.94 -9.49
CA ALA A 48 -4.71 -11.97 -10.39
C ALA A 48 -5.80 -12.82 -9.72
N TRP A 49 -5.61 -13.23 -8.46
CA TRP A 49 -6.63 -13.93 -7.70
C TRP A 49 -7.89 -13.08 -7.51
N VAL A 50 -7.76 -11.79 -7.14
CA VAL A 50 -8.91 -10.90 -6.98
C VAL A 50 -9.67 -10.71 -8.30
N ARG A 51 -8.99 -10.65 -9.45
CA ARG A 51 -9.62 -10.64 -10.78
C ARG A 51 -10.38 -11.94 -11.09
N GLU A 52 -9.93 -13.08 -10.56
CA GLU A 52 -10.73 -14.30 -10.63
C GLU A 52 -12.00 -14.19 -9.77
N LEU A 53 -11.92 -13.60 -8.57
CA LEU A 53 -13.11 -13.34 -7.76
C LEU A 53 -14.10 -12.41 -8.49
N ALA A 54 -13.57 -11.37 -9.14
CA ALA A 54 -14.34 -10.39 -9.91
C ALA A 54 -15.13 -11.05 -11.05
N ARG A 55 -14.48 -11.90 -11.85
CA ARG A 55 -15.11 -12.61 -12.98
C ARG A 55 -16.22 -13.59 -12.58
N ARG A 56 -16.26 -14.03 -11.32
CA ARG A 56 -17.31 -14.92 -10.79
C ARG A 56 -18.54 -14.17 -10.31
N GLN A 57 -18.48 -12.84 -10.18
CA GLN A 57 -19.59 -12.08 -9.64
C GLN A 57 -20.78 -12.07 -10.63
N PRO A 58 -22.00 -12.42 -10.19
CA PRO A 58 -23.17 -12.33 -11.04
C PRO A 58 -23.67 -10.89 -11.21
N VAL A 59 -23.29 -10.00 -10.29
CA VAL A 59 -23.63 -8.57 -10.32
C VAL A 59 -22.42 -7.78 -10.82
N GLU A 60 -22.60 -7.02 -11.89
CA GLU A 60 -21.52 -6.28 -12.57
C GLU A 60 -20.80 -5.30 -11.62
N VAL A 61 -21.53 -4.59 -10.77
CA VAL A 61 -20.93 -3.64 -9.83
C VAL A 61 -19.98 -4.31 -8.83
N HIS A 62 -20.29 -5.54 -8.39
CA HIS A 62 -19.40 -6.30 -7.51
C HIS A 62 -18.13 -6.72 -8.23
N GLY A 63 -18.26 -7.17 -9.48
CA GLY A 63 -17.10 -7.47 -10.33
C GLY A 63 -16.22 -6.23 -10.51
N ARG A 64 -16.82 -5.07 -10.78
CA ARG A 64 -16.07 -3.81 -10.97
C ARG A 64 -15.32 -3.37 -9.71
N VAL A 65 -15.93 -3.47 -8.53
CA VAL A 65 -15.27 -3.13 -7.26
C VAL A 65 -14.05 -4.03 -7.02
N LEU A 66 -14.18 -5.34 -7.29
CA LEU A 66 -13.07 -6.28 -7.16
C LEU A 66 -11.96 -6.03 -8.20
N GLU A 67 -12.29 -5.66 -9.44
CA GLU A 67 -11.28 -5.24 -10.42
C GLU A 67 -10.49 -4.01 -9.97
N LEU A 68 -11.18 -2.97 -9.48
CA LEU A 68 -10.53 -1.76 -8.95
C LEU A 68 -9.65 -2.07 -7.73
N THR A 69 -10.04 -3.07 -6.93
CA THR A 69 -9.26 -3.56 -5.81
C THR A 69 -8.00 -4.26 -6.30
N ALA A 70 -8.11 -5.13 -7.30
CA ALA A 70 -6.96 -5.81 -7.90
C ALA A 70 -5.95 -4.81 -8.47
N GLU A 71 -6.43 -3.79 -9.18
CA GLU A 71 -5.59 -2.68 -9.67
C GLU A 71 -4.88 -1.96 -8.52
N ALA A 72 -5.59 -1.67 -7.42
CA ALA A 72 -5.01 -0.99 -6.26
C ALA A 72 -3.95 -1.85 -5.56
N ILE A 73 -4.18 -3.16 -5.41
CA ILE A 73 -3.19 -4.11 -4.86
C ILE A 73 -1.93 -4.11 -5.72
N GLU A 74 -2.10 -4.30 -7.03
CA GLU A 74 -0.98 -4.37 -7.97
C GLU A 74 -0.18 -3.06 -7.95
N GLN A 75 -0.85 -1.90 -8.04
CA GLN A 75 -0.18 -0.61 -7.98
C GLN A 75 0.57 -0.42 -6.67
N THR A 76 -0.07 -0.72 -5.53
CA THR A 76 0.51 -0.53 -4.20
C THR A 76 1.79 -1.37 -4.04
N CYS A 77 1.75 -2.63 -4.46
CA CYS A 77 2.87 -3.55 -4.28
C CYS A 77 3.99 -3.40 -5.32
N THR A 78 3.78 -2.64 -6.40
CA THR A 78 4.77 -2.51 -7.50
C THR A 78 5.33 -1.10 -7.65
N ARG A 79 4.55 -0.06 -7.36
CA ARG A 79 4.90 1.34 -7.66
C ARG A 79 4.94 2.25 -6.44
N GLU A 80 4.20 1.91 -5.39
CA GLU A 80 4.06 2.77 -4.21
C GLU A 80 5.01 2.40 -3.06
N ILE A 81 5.84 1.37 -3.24
CA ILE A 81 6.92 1.03 -2.31
C ILE A 81 8.19 1.74 -2.79
N ILE A 82 8.41 2.95 -2.29
CA ILE A 82 9.52 3.82 -2.69
C ILE A 82 10.50 3.94 -1.51
N PRO A 83 11.65 3.26 -1.54
CA PRO A 83 12.64 3.36 -0.47
C PRO A 83 13.07 4.80 -0.20
N GLY A 84 13.17 5.17 1.08
CA GLY A 84 13.58 6.52 1.50
C GLY A 84 12.52 7.62 1.35
N ASN A 85 11.27 7.26 1.01
CA ASN A 85 10.12 8.19 0.98
C ASN A 85 9.13 7.90 2.11
N ASP A 86 8.26 8.85 2.42
CA ASP A 86 7.21 8.70 3.44
C ASP A 86 6.12 7.68 3.05
N ASN A 87 6.09 7.26 1.77
CA ASN A 87 5.22 6.22 1.22
C ASN A 87 3.74 6.38 1.56
N ASP A 88 3.30 7.63 1.66
CA ASP A 88 1.91 7.98 1.87
C ASP A 88 1.08 7.64 0.63
N LEU A 89 0.30 6.57 0.74
CA LEU A 89 -0.64 6.19 -0.31
C LEU A 89 -1.67 7.28 -0.57
N THR A 90 -2.05 7.43 -1.83
CA THR A 90 -3.14 8.35 -2.20
C THR A 90 -4.43 7.96 -1.48
N ALA A 91 -5.28 8.95 -1.18
CA ALA A 91 -6.58 8.69 -0.55
C ALA A 91 -7.44 7.72 -1.39
N GLU A 92 -7.27 7.74 -2.71
CA GLU A 92 -7.93 6.83 -3.64
C GLU A 92 -7.48 5.38 -3.45
N LEU A 93 -6.17 5.10 -3.36
CA LEU A 93 -5.68 3.75 -3.11
C LEU A 93 -6.13 3.24 -1.73
N ARG A 94 -6.05 4.10 -0.72
CA ARG A 94 -6.53 3.78 0.64
C ARG A 94 -8.02 3.43 0.63
N TYR A 95 -8.84 4.20 -0.06
CA TYR A 95 -10.27 3.93 -0.20
C TYR A 95 -10.55 2.61 -0.93
N ARG A 96 -9.84 2.31 -2.02
CA ARG A 96 -10.03 1.07 -2.79
C ARG A 96 -9.63 -0.19 -2.02
N LEU A 97 -8.67 -0.08 -1.11
CA LEU A 97 -8.23 -1.19 -0.25
C LEU A 97 -8.99 -1.24 1.09
N ASP A 98 -9.88 -0.29 1.35
CA ASP A 98 -10.63 -0.23 2.59
C ASP A 98 -11.64 -1.38 2.71
N GLY A 99 -11.57 -2.12 3.82
CA GLY A 99 -12.43 -3.30 4.05
C GLY A 99 -13.93 -3.00 4.00
N SER A 100 -14.36 -1.77 4.34
CA SER A 100 -15.78 -1.39 4.27
C SER A 100 -16.27 -1.25 2.82
N VAL A 101 -15.38 -0.80 1.92
CA VAL A 101 -15.65 -0.70 0.49
C VAL A 101 -15.66 -2.09 -0.14
N LEU A 102 -14.64 -2.90 0.17
CA LEU A 102 -14.47 -4.27 -0.34
C LEU A 102 -15.62 -5.20 0.04
N LEU A 103 -16.14 -5.04 1.25
CA LEU A 103 -17.20 -5.89 1.80
C LEU A 103 -18.58 -5.26 1.70
N GLY A 104 -18.73 -4.18 0.93
CA GLY A 104 -20.01 -3.57 0.56
C GLY A 104 -20.74 -2.85 1.69
N ALA A 105 -20.05 -2.50 2.78
CA ALA A 105 -20.65 -1.78 3.90
C ALA A 105 -20.97 -0.32 3.59
N THR A 106 -20.28 0.29 2.60
CA THR A 106 -20.37 1.74 2.37
C THR A 106 -21.26 2.20 1.24
N ASN A 107 -21.61 1.40 0.23
CA ASN A 107 -22.37 1.92 -0.93
C ASN A 107 -23.06 0.85 -1.80
N LEU A 108 -23.15 -0.40 -1.35
CA LEU A 108 -23.82 -1.45 -2.12
C LEU A 108 -25.04 -1.93 -1.35
N GLU A 109 -26.21 -1.93 -2.01
CA GLU A 109 -27.42 -2.56 -1.44
C GLU A 109 -27.20 -4.06 -1.16
N THR A 110 -26.20 -4.67 -1.80
CA THR A 110 -25.81 -6.08 -1.67
C THR A 110 -24.29 -6.23 -1.68
N VAL A 111 -23.77 -7.29 -1.06
CA VAL A 111 -22.32 -7.55 -0.95
C VAL A 111 -21.85 -8.53 -2.03
N PRO A 112 -20.57 -8.51 -2.45
CA PRO A 112 -20.02 -9.51 -3.36
C PRO A 112 -20.29 -10.95 -2.91
N GLU A 113 -20.59 -11.82 -3.86
CA GLU A 113 -20.78 -13.24 -3.66
C GLU A 113 -19.43 -13.92 -3.46
N LEU A 114 -19.00 -13.91 -2.20
CA LEU A 114 -17.77 -14.54 -1.72
C LEU A 114 -18.09 -15.49 -0.57
N THR A 115 -17.38 -16.62 -0.51
CA THR A 115 -17.44 -17.48 0.68
C THR A 115 -16.86 -16.75 1.89
N ARG A 116 -17.16 -17.25 3.10
CA ARG A 116 -16.59 -16.68 4.33
C ARG A 116 -15.06 -16.64 4.29
N GLY A 117 -14.43 -17.71 3.80
CA GLY A 117 -12.97 -17.77 3.71
C GLY A 117 -12.41 -16.82 2.65
N GLU A 118 -13.06 -16.68 1.50
CA GLU A 118 -12.66 -15.72 0.47
C GLU A 118 -12.73 -14.27 0.97
N ARG A 119 -13.77 -13.90 1.74
CA ARG A 119 -13.88 -12.54 2.33
C ARG A 119 -12.75 -12.24 3.30
N ILE A 120 -12.43 -13.20 4.17
CA ILE A 120 -11.36 -13.04 5.16
C ILE A 120 -10.01 -12.93 4.45
N ALA A 121 -9.75 -13.79 3.47
CA ALA A 121 -8.54 -13.75 2.67
C ALA A 121 -8.40 -12.43 1.90
N LEU A 122 -9.48 -11.92 1.30
CA LEU A 122 -9.47 -10.66 0.57
C LEU A 122 -9.15 -9.48 1.49
N ALA A 123 -9.77 -9.43 2.67
CA ALA A 123 -9.49 -8.40 3.67
C ALA A 123 -8.03 -8.46 4.15
N ALA A 124 -7.48 -9.67 4.36
CA ALA A 124 -6.08 -9.86 4.72
C ALA A 124 -5.14 -9.38 3.60
N VAL A 125 -5.40 -9.75 2.35
CA VAL A 125 -4.61 -9.30 1.18
C VAL A 125 -4.62 -7.78 1.08
N ALA A 126 -5.78 -7.13 1.21
CA ALA A 126 -5.89 -5.68 1.13
C ALA A 126 -5.14 -4.98 2.27
N ALA A 127 -5.23 -5.51 3.50
CA ALA A 127 -4.49 -4.99 4.64
C ALA A 127 -2.97 -5.14 4.46
N LEU A 128 -2.50 -6.27 3.93
CA LEU A 128 -1.09 -6.50 3.64
C LEU A 128 -0.58 -5.57 2.54
N ALA A 129 -1.36 -5.34 1.48
CA ALA A 129 -1.03 -4.38 0.44
C ALA A 129 -0.89 -2.96 1.03
N LEU A 130 -1.82 -2.54 1.90
CA LEU A 130 -1.73 -1.25 2.61
C LEU A 130 -0.50 -1.13 3.50
N ALA A 131 -0.05 -2.24 4.09
CA ALA A 131 1.09 -2.26 5.02
C ALA A 131 2.45 -2.22 4.31
N MET A 132 2.57 -2.83 3.13
CA MET A 132 3.86 -2.97 2.41
C MET A 132 4.61 -1.63 2.20
N PRO A 133 3.96 -0.54 1.73
CA PRO A 133 4.65 0.75 1.58
C PRO A 133 5.22 1.29 2.89
N GLY A 134 4.56 1.04 4.03
CA GLY A 134 5.03 1.48 5.34
C GLY A 134 6.33 0.81 5.79
N THR A 135 6.67 -0.36 5.24
CA THR A 135 7.93 -1.05 5.57
C THR A 135 9.18 -0.35 5.04
N ALA A 136 9.02 0.54 4.04
CA ALA A 136 10.12 1.35 3.53
C ALA A 136 10.56 2.46 4.50
N LEU A 137 9.84 2.64 5.63
CA LEU A 137 10.26 3.47 6.77
C LEU A 137 11.00 2.67 7.86
N THR A 138 11.09 1.35 7.73
CA THR A 138 11.58 0.42 8.76
C THR A 138 12.58 -0.59 8.16
N ARG A 139 12.63 -1.85 8.65
CA ARG A 139 13.57 -2.89 8.21
C ARG A 139 13.08 -3.59 6.95
N TYR A 140 13.15 -2.86 5.85
CA TYR A 140 12.69 -3.25 4.53
C TYR A 140 13.09 -4.69 4.14
N GLU A 141 14.36 -5.02 4.32
CA GLU A 141 15.00 -6.26 3.88
C GLU A 141 14.47 -7.51 4.58
N ARG A 142 13.82 -7.35 5.73
CA ARG A 142 13.22 -8.45 6.51
C ARG A 142 11.71 -8.45 6.46
N GLU A 143 11.10 -7.28 6.56
CA GLU A 143 9.65 -7.15 6.71
C GLU A 143 8.95 -7.43 5.38
N LEU A 144 9.49 -6.93 4.27
CA LEU A 144 8.82 -7.02 3.00
C LEU A 144 8.74 -8.45 2.43
N PRO A 145 9.81 -9.28 2.48
CA PRO A 145 9.70 -10.70 2.11
C PRO A 145 8.68 -11.45 2.98
N HIS A 146 8.60 -11.13 4.27
CA HIS A 146 7.63 -11.75 5.16
C HIS A 146 6.19 -11.36 4.80
N LEU A 147 5.92 -10.07 4.57
CA LEU A 147 4.60 -9.61 4.13
C LEU A 147 4.21 -10.22 2.78
N ALA A 148 5.16 -10.35 1.84
CA ALA A 148 4.94 -10.99 0.55
C ALA A 148 4.53 -12.47 0.73
N GLN A 149 5.24 -13.20 1.59
CA GLN A 149 4.90 -14.58 1.91
C GLN A 149 3.51 -14.70 2.54
N VAL A 150 3.20 -13.86 3.54
CA VAL A 150 1.90 -13.88 4.22
C VAL A 150 0.77 -13.50 3.25
N MET A 151 1.03 -12.64 2.26
CA MET A 151 0.07 -12.33 1.20
C MET A 151 -0.21 -13.54 0.31
N ASP A 152 0.83 -14.29 -0.09
CA ASP A 152 0.65 -15.53 -0.83
C ASP A 152 -0.12 -16.59 -0.02
N GLU A 153 0.15 -16.71 1.28
CA GLU A 153 -0.58 -17.61 2.18
C GLU A 153 -2.06 -17.22 2.29
N ALA A 154 -2.37 -15.92 2.37
CA ALA A 154 -3.75 -15.42 2.38
C ALA A 154 -4.47 -15.76 1.06
N VAL A 155 -3.80 -15.58 -0.09
CA VAL A 155 -4.34 -15.99 -1.41
C VAL A 155 -4.59 -17.49 -1.44
N ALA A 156 -3.64 -18.30 -0.98
CA ALA A 156 -3.78 -19.75 -0.95
C ALA A 156 -4.97 -20.20 -0.07
N ALA A 157 -5.13 -19.59 1.11
CA ALA A 157 -6.26 -19.83 2.00
C ALA A 157 -7.60 -19.44 1.35
N GLY A 158 -7.64 -18.29 0.66
CA GLY A 158 -8.83 -17.85 -0.08
C GLY A 158 -9.22 -18.82 -1.19
N ARG A 159 -8.24 -19.33 -1.95
CA ARG A 159 -8.45 -20.35 -2.99
C ARG A 159 -8.93 -21.69 -2.41
N ALA A 160 -8.36 -22.13 -1.28
CA ALA A 160 -8.77 -23.35 -0.61
C ALA A 160 -10.20 -23.27 -0.02
N ALA A 161 -10.68 -22.05 0.27
CA ALA A 161 -12.02 -21.79 0.75
C ALA A 161 -13.08 -21.66 -0.36
N ALA A 162 -12.67 -21.71 -1.63
CA ALA A 162 -13.61 -21.78 -2.73
C ALA A 162 -14.43 -23.09 -2.61
N PRO A 163 -15.74 -23.07 -2.87
CA PRO A 163 -16.52 -24.30 -2.84
C PRO A 163 -15.93 -25.27 -3.87
N GLY A 164 -15.64 -26.51 -3.43
CA GLY A 164 -15.29 -27.57 -4.36
C GLY A 164 -16.38 -27.67 -5.43
N ARG A 165 -15.98 -27.57 -6.70
CA ARG A 165 -16.88 -27.80 -7.84
C ARG A 165 -17.48 -29.19 -7.77
#